data_AF-A0A2E6J5L0-F1
#
_entry.id   AF-A0A2E6J5L0-F1
#
_cell.length_a   1.000
_cell.length_b   1.000
_cell.length_c   1.000
_cell.angle_alpha   90.00
_cell.angle_beta   90.00
_cell.angle_gamma   90.00
#
_symmetry.space_group_name_H-M   'P 1'
#
loop_
_entity.id
_entity.type
_entity.pdbx_description
1 polymer ?
#
loop_
_entity_poly.entity_id
_entity_poly.type
_entity_poly.pdbx_seq_one_letter_code
_entity_poly.pdbx_strand_id
1 'polypeptide(L)'
;MIYTFEEIMSEHNYASPNEMAGYTLHGGLDGEGNYISPRTWNRWDAINEWSNHLISKGHPLLDCSVEILKYGNYPNFNQAKYLLSLGEGAFLWNSLTITGVIEARGQALAEIVAPDFQEIIKEDISKTATGHMNKGLFVSHGYDEGGDPNSERGAHDQMWFAARDLLFGKDAYPIPEVPENIGRPVEEDDKWPIPIEYAGLVDLLMNVLMIEVRAECFFQFSMNIAACDDLFKDRREDALLAAEMIRRIRQDEAVHVAYLNLIVSELRSFNFKTDQGEILGSEFIDPHWNTMVKWHGEEIHHELKDQRIEIVQDTLKNLDNSEKLIEGFHKLAS
;
A
#
# COMPACT_ATOMS: atom_id res chain seq x y z
N MET A 1 21.21 14.34 -3.51
CA MET A 1 22.26 13.92 -4.46
C MET A 1 21.63 13.59 -5.81
N ILE A 2 22.41 13.17 -6.83
CA ILE A 2 21.88 12.67 -8.10
C ILE A 2 22.20 11.18 -8.16
N TYR A 3 21.17 10.36 -8.32
CA TYR A 3 21.28 8.91 -8.49
C TYR A 3 20.86 8.53 -9.92
N THR A 4 21.51 7.50 -10.45
CA THR A 4 21.20 6.86 -11.73
C THR A 4 20.09 5.82 -11.56
N PHE A 5 19.54 5.36 -12.69
CA PHE A 5 18.56 4.27 -12.69
C PHE A 5 19.14 3.01 -12.04
N GLU A 6 20.36 2.64 -12.42
CA GLU A 6 21.06 1.46 -11.92
C GLU A 6 21.32 1.54 -10.41
N GLU A 7 21.64 2.73 -9.89
CA GLU A 7 21.81 2.93 -8.46
C GLU A 7 20.50 2.76 -7.70
N ILE A 8 19.38 3.34 -8.18
CA ILE A 8 18.06 3.19 -7.53
C ILE A 8 17.57 1.74 -7.60
N MET A 9 17.81 1.03 -8.71
CA MET A 9 17.40 -0.36 -8.90
C MET A 9 18.34 -1.39 -8.25
N SER A 10 19.40 -0.95 -7.57
CA SER A 10 20.41 -1.87 -7.03
C SER A 10 19.91 -2.69 -5.85
N GLU A 11 20.24 -3.98 -5.89
CA GLU A 11 19.95 -4.95 -4.84
C GLU A 11 21.06 -5.02 -3.79
N HIS A 12 20.73 -5.49 -2.59
CA HIS A 12 21.74 -5.84 -1.59
C HIS A 12 22.44 -7.15 -1.96
N ASN A 13 23.65 -7.34 -1.42
CA ASN A 13 24.31 -8.65 -1.43
C ASN A 13 23.69 -9.56 -0.35
N TYR A 14 22.58 -10.21 -0.68
CA TYR A 14 21.91 -11.15 0.20
C TYR A 14 22.79 -12.36 0.52
N ALA A 15 22.79 -12.81 1.77
CA ALA A 15 23.46 -14.05 2.18
C ALA A 15 22.67 -15.29 1.71
N SER A 16 21.34 -15.19 1.65
CA SER A 16 20.47 -16.22 1.08
C SER A 16 19.22 -15.60 0.44
N PRO A 17 18.59 -16.28 -0.54
CA PRO A 17 17.35 -15.81 -1.13
C PRO A 17 16.19 -15.77 -0.12
N ASN A 18 15.16 -14.98 -0.42
CA ASN A 18 13.88 -15.03 0.26
C ASN A 18 13.07 -16.22 -0.27
N GLU A 19 13.20 -17.38 0.37
CA GLU A 19 12.43 -18.57 0.02
C GLU A 19 11.34 -18.83 1.07
N MET A 20 10.08 -18.88 0.65
CA MET A 20 8.97 -19.08 1.56
C MET A 20 7.77 -19.74 0.86
N ALA A 21 7.12 -20.69 1.52
CA ALA A 21 5.96 -21.42 0.99
C ALA A 21 6.18 -22.06 -0.40
N GLY A 22 7.42 -22.45 -0.72
CA GLY A 22 7.79 -23.02 -2.01
C GLY A 22 8.05 -22.00 -3.13
N TYR A 23 8.00 -20.69 -2.83
CA TYR A 23 8.33 -19.62 -3.76
C TYR A 23 9.74 -19.10 -3.51
N THR A 24 10.41 -18.69 -4.58
CA THR A 24 11.55 -17.77 -4.51
C THR A 24 11.01 -16.37 -4.73
N LEU A 25 11.10 -15.51 -3.72
CA LEU A 25 10.53 -14.18 -3.68
C LEU A 25 11.63 -13.12 -3.83
N HIS A 26 11.25 -11.89 -4.18
CA HIS A 26 12.15 -10.74 -4.15
C HIS A 26 12.66 -10.43 -2.74
N GLY A 27 13.69 -9.58 -2.65
CA GLY A 27 14.45 -9.37 -1.42
C GLY A 27 15.34 -10.56 -1.07
N GLY A 28 15.80 -10.61 0.17
CA GLY A 28 16.64 -11.70 0.66
C GLY A 28 16.95 -11.59 2.15
N LEU A 29 17.82 -12.48 2.64
CA LEU A 29 18.22 -12.50 4.04
C LEU A 29 19.69 -12.11 4.20
N ASP A 30 20.01 -11.50 5.34
CA ASP A 30 21.40 -11.29 5.78
C ASP A 30 22.01 -12.59 6.38
N GLY A 31 23.26 -12.50 6.82
CA GLY A 31 23.97 -13.63 7.42
C GLY A 31 23.43 -14.10 8.78
N GLU A 32 22.54 -13.33 9.40
CA GLU A 32 21.86 -13.65 10.66
C GLU A 32 20.43 -14.18 10.41
N GLY A 33 19.96 -14.14 9.17
CA GLY A 33 18.62 -14.57 8.77
C GLY A 33 17.56 -13.46 8.84
N ASN A 34 17.95 -12.19 9.02
CA ASN A 34 17.03 -11.07 8.99
C ASN A 34 16.67 -10.72 7.55
N TYR A 35 15.41 -10.34 7.31
CA TYR A 35 14.94 -9.95 5.99
C TYR A 35 15.40 -8.55 5.58
N ILE A 36 15.87 -8.44 4.34
CA ILE A 36 16.26 -7.19 3.68
C ILE A 36 15.40 -7.01 2.43
N SER A 37 14.75 -5.85 2.35
CA SER A 37 13.86 -5.44 1.27
C SER A 37 14.56 -5.36 -0.09
N PRO A 38 13.87 -5.69 -1.20
CA PRO A 38 14.39 -5.55 -2.55
C PRO A 38 14.73 -4.10 -2.90
N ARG A 39 15.74 -3.91 -3.75
CA ARG A 39 16.07 -2.63 -4.38
C ARG A 39 16.26 -1.48 -3.38
N THR A 40 16.69 -1.76 -2.15
CA THR A 40 16.87 -0.74 -1.10
C THR A 40 18.33 -0.37 -0.85
N TRP A 41 19.29 -0.94 -1.60
CA TRP A 41 20.73 -0.73 -1.33
C TRP A 41 21.11 0.75 -1.35
N ASN A 42 20.74 1.49 -2.42
CA ASN A 42 20.90 2.95 -2.45
C ASN A 42 19.56 3.69 -2.31
N ARG A 43 18.45 3.10 -2.75
CA ARG A 43 17.13 3.77 -2.82
C ARG A 43 16.69 4.32 -1.48
N TRP A 44 16.83 3.53 -0.41
CA TRP A 44 16.40 3.95 0.94
C TRP A 44 17.22 5.14 1.47
N ASP A 45 18.54 5.07 1.34
CA ASP A 45 19.42 6.17 1.77
C ASP A 45 19.20 7.43 0.92
N ALA A 46 19.00 7.29 -0.39
CA ALA A 46 18.67 8.41 -1.27
C ALA A 46 17.40 9.15 -0.81
N ILE A 47 16.32 8.42 -0.51
CA ILE A 47 15.05 8.97 -0.02
C ILE A 47 15.26 9.70 1.30
N ASN A 48 16.00 9.10 2.24
CA ASN A 48 16.28 9.72 3.54
C ASN A 48 17.12 11.00 3.41
N GLU A 49 18.12 11.01 2.54
CA GLU A 49 18.94 12.20 2.27
C GLU A 49 18.11 13.34 1.67
N TRP A 50 17.29 13.05 0.66
CA TRP A 50 16.40 14.04 0.05
C TRP A 50 15.36 14.56 1.06
N SER A 51 14.81 13.68 1.89
CA SER A 51 13.89 14.04 2.98
C SER A 51 14.54 14.98 3.99
N ASN A 52 15.74 14.63 4.47
CA ASN A 52 16.51 15.47 5.39
C ASN A 52 16.83 16.83 4.77
N HIS A 53 17.16 16.88 3.48
CA HIS A 53 17.40 18.14 2.77
C HIS A 53 16.14 19.00 2.71
N LEU A 54 14.98 18.43 2.38
CA LEU A 54 13.70 19.14 2.37
C LEU A 54 13.35 19.70 3.76
N ILE A 55 13.46 18.87 4.80
CA ILE A 55 13.20 19.26 6.20
C ILE A 55 14.17 20.35 6.66
N SER A 56 15.45 20.27 6.30
CA SER A 56 16.46 21.27 6.68
C SER A 56 16.17 22.67 6.11
N LYS A 57 15.40 22.75 5.03
CA LYS A 57 14.92 24.02 4.45
C LYS A 57 13.64 24.53 5.11
N GLY A 58 13.09 23.81 6.09
CA GLY A 58 11.88 24.20 6.81
C GLY A 58 10.57 23.68 6.19
N HIS A 59 10.64 22.72 5.27
CA HIS A 59 9.47 22.10 4.66
C HIS A 59 9.21 20.72 5.27
N PRO A 60 8.19 20.56 6.13
CA PRO A 60 7.87 19.25 6.71
C PRO A 60 7.24 18.32 5.68
N LEU A 61 7.46 17.02 5.84
CA LEU A 61 6.74 15.99 5.10
C LEU A 61 5.24 15.99 5.44
N LEU A 62 4.42 15.43 4.56
CA LEU A 62 3.02 15.18 4.86
C LEU A 62 2.88 14.17 6.00
N ASP A 63 1.82 14.33 6.78
CA ASP A 63 1.40 13.30 7.72
C ASP A 63 0.79 12.14 6.92
N CYS A 64 1.52 11.03 6.89
CA CYS A 64 1.11 9.76 6.29
C CYS A 64 1.05 8.66 7.35
N SER A 65 0.88 9.03 8.62
CA SER A 65 0.64 8.06 9.68
C SER A 65 -0.77 7.48 9.56
N VAL A 66 -0.98 6.28 10.11
CA VAL A 66 -2.31 5.66 10.18
C VAL A 66 -3.30 6.46 11.03
N GLU A 67 -2.84 7.44 11.82
CA GLU A 67 -3.69 8.32 12.63
C GLU A 67 -4.58 9.25 11.77
N ILE A 68 -4.25 9.44 10.49
CA ILE A 68 -5.10 10.19 9.55
C ILE A 68 -6.35 9.38 9.15
N LEU A 69 -6.37 8.08 9.43
CA LEU A 69 -7.50 7.19 9.14
C LEU A 69 -8.45 7.15 10.34
N LYS A 70 -9.69 7.59 10.14
CA LYS A 70 -10.70 7.67 11.22
C LYS A 70 -11.21 6.30 11.65
N TYR A 71 -11.13 5.31 10.76
CA TYR A 71 -11.69 3.99 10.96
C TYR A 71 -10.64 2.91 10.76
N GLY A 72 -10.63 1.93 11.66
CA GLY A 72 -9.86 0.69 11.48
C GLY A 72 -10.54 -0.28 10.51
N ASN A 73 -9.96 -1.48 10.43
CA ASN A 73 -10.52 -2.56 9.61
C ASN A 73 -11.91 -2.99 10.07
N TYR A 74 -12.75 -3.33 9.09
CA TYR A 74 -14.01 -4.01 9.30
C TYR A 74 -14.02 -5.33 8.50
N PRO A 75 -14.34 -6.48 9.11
CA PRO A 75 -14.54 -6.68 10.56
C PRO A 75 -13.31 -6.31 11.39
N ASN A 76 -13.50 -5.82 12.62
CA ASN A 76 -12.37 -5.56 13.52
C ASN A 76 -11.72 -6.88 13.99
N PHE A 77 -10.61 -6.82 14.72
CA PHE A 77 -9.88 -8.03 15.15
C PHE A 77 -10.74 -9.05 15.91
N ASN A 78 -11.54 -8.59 16.88
CA ASN A 78 -12.39 -9.48 17.69
C ASN A 78 -13.53 -10.08 16.86
N GLN A 79 -14.11 -9.29 15.97
CA GLN A 79 -15.14 -9.73 15.03
C GLN A 79 -14.59 -10.74 14.03
N ALA A 80 -13.40 -10.51 13.47
CA ALA A 80 -12.73 -11.43 12.56
C ALA A 80 -12.40 -12.76 13.26
N LYS A 81 -11.86 -12.70 14.49
CA LYS A 81 -11.63 -13.89 15.32
C LYS A 81 -12.92 -14.67 15.60
N TYR A 82 -14.01 -13.96 15.86
CA TYR A 82 -15.32 -14.57 16.06
C TYR A 82 -15.79 -15.31 14.80
N LEU A 83 -15.77 -14.67 13.64
CA LEU A 83 -16.13 -15.31 12.36
C LEU A 83 -15.27 -16.55 12.07
N LEU A 84 -13.94 -16.44 12.22
CA LEU A 84 -13.02 -17.55 11.99
C LEU A 84 -13.26 -18.72 12.96
N SER A 85 -13.65 -18.43 14.21
CA SER A 85 -13.99 -19.48 15.19
C SER A 85 -15.26 -20.27 14.83
N LEU A 86 -16.12 -19.70 13.98
CA LEU A 86 -17.30 -20.35 13.43
C LEU A 86 -17.02 -21.12 12.13
N GLY A 87 -15.77 -21.07 11.63
CA GLY A 87 -15.39 -21.63 10.33
C GLY A 87 -15.63 -20.68 9.14
N GLU A 88 -16.05 -19.44 9.40
CA GLU A 88 -16.35 -18.45 8.36
C GLU A 88 -15.10 -17.67 7.97
N GLY A 89 -14.29 -18.26 7.08
CA GLY A 89 -13.03 -17.68 6.58
C GLY A 89 -13.13 -16.88 5.28
N ALA A 90 -14.27 -16.92 4.59
CA ALA A 90 -14.43 -16.32 3.27
C ALA A 90 -14.09 -14.83 3.23
N PHE A 91 -14.41 -14.08 4.29
CA PHE A 91 -14.11 -12.64 4.36
C PHE A 91 -12.60 -12.37 4.30
N LEU A 92 -11.80 -13.14 5.05
CA LEU A 92 -10.35 -12.96 5.09
C LEU A 92 -9.70 -13.50 3.81
N TRP A 93 -10.17 -14.64 3.30
CA TRP A 93 -9.76 -15.15 1.99
C TRP A 93 -9.95 -14.12 0.89
N ASN A 94 -11.14 -13.51 0.84
CA ASN A 94 -11.48 -12.51 -0.16
C ASN A 94 -10.58 -11.29 -0.03
N SER A 95 -10.40 -10.75 1.19
CA SER A 95 -9.53 -9.60 1.40
C SER A 95 -8.08 -9.87 0.98
N LEU A 96 -7.48 -10.99 1.40
CA LEU A 96 -6.11 -11.34 1.00
C LEU A 96 -5.98 -11.54 -0.52
N THR A 97 -6.99 -12.14 -1.15
CA THR A 97 -7.01 -12.32 -2.62
C THR A 97 -7.13 -10.99 -3.34
N ILE A 98 -8.04 -10.12 -2.90
CA ILE A 98 -8.24 -8.79 -3.47
C ILE A 98 -6.96 -7.97 -3.35
N THR A 99 -6.33 -7.94 -2.17
CA THR A 99 -5.05 -7.26 -1.96
C THR A 99 -4.00 -7.76 -2.93
N GLY A 100 -3.77 -9.08 -3.03
CA GLY A 100 -2.80 -9.62 -3.99
C GLY A 100 -3.07 -9.22 -5.45
N VAL A 101 -4.34 -9.16 -5.88
CA VAL A 101 -4.69 -8.68 -7.23
C VAL A 101 -4.47 -7.18 -7.40
N ILE A 102 -4.73 -6.37 -6.36
CA ILE A 102 -4.45 -4.94 -6.39
C ILE A 102 -2.95 -4.67 -6.49
N GLU A 103 -2.12 -5.39 -5.74
CA GLU A 103 -0.66 -5.22 -5.76
C GLU A 103 -0.10 -5.68 -7.11
N ALA A 104 -0.65 -6.77 -7.69
CA ALA A 104 -0.31 -7.14 -9.08
C ALA A 104 -0.56 -5.99 -10.08
N ARG A 105 -1.60 -5.16 -9.88
CA ARG A 105 -1.85 -3.98 -10.73
C ARG A 105 -0.85 -2.85 -10.50
N GLY A 106 -0.22 -2.80 -9.32
CA GLY A 106 0.87 -1.88 -8.99
C GLY A 106 2.05 -1.98 -9.96
N GLN A 107 2.23 -3.14 -10.63
CA GLN A 107 3.22 -3.32 -11.71
C GLN A 107 3.10 -2.24 -12.81
N ALA A 108 1.90 -1.74 -13.07
CA ALA A 108 1.67 -0.69 -14.06
C ALA A 108 2.48 0.59 -13.79
N LEU A 109 2.86 0.87 -12.53
CA LEU A 109 3.73 2.01 -12.20
C LEU A 109 5.07 1.94 -12.96
N ALA A 110 5.60 0.74 -13.21
CA ALA A 110 6.85 0.57 -13.95
C ALA A 110 6.76 1.00 -15.42
N GLU A 111 5.55 1.15 -15.96
CA GLU A 111 5.29 1.59 -17.33
C GLU A 111 5.02 3.11 -17.42
N ILE A 112 4.85 3.78 -16.28
CA ILE A 112 4.52 5.21 -16.24
C ILE A 112 5.77 6.05 -16.46
N VAL A 113 5.67 7.00 -17.37
CA VAL A 113 6.68 8.04 -17.58
C VAL A 113 6.13 9.36 -17.07
N ALA A 114 6.74 9.91 -16.03
CA ALA A 114 6.40 11.23 -15.53
C ALA A 114 6.74 12.31 -16.57
N PRO A 115 5.86 13.31 -16.80
CA PRO A 115 6.25 14.51 -17.53
C PRO A 115 7.41 15.23 -16.82
N ASP A 116 8.17 16.02 -17.58
CA ASP A 116 9.30 16.76 -17.02
C ASP A 116 8.81 17.96 -16.18
N PHE A 117 8.68 17.73 -14.87
CA PHE A 117 8.27 18.78 -13.94
C PHE A 117 9.21 19.98 -13.90
N GLN A 118 10.46 19.87 -14.37
CA GLN A 118 11.37 21.01 -14.41
C GLN A 118 10.86 22.13 -15.34
N GLU A 119 10.03 21.80 -16.34
CA GLU A 119 9.41 22.77 -17.24
C GLU A 119 8.48 23.74 -16.49
N ILE A 120 7.66 23.19 -15.58
CA ILE A 120 6.67 23.96 -14.83
C ILE A 120 7.15 24.37 -13.43
N ILE A 121 8.23 23.82 -12.90
CA ILE A 121 8.80 24.19 -11.61
C ILE A 121 9.93 25.22 -11.79
N LYS A 122 9.99 26.19 -10.87
CA LYS A 122 11.03 27.24 -10.88
C LYS A 122 12.34 26.79 -10.27
N GLU A 123 12.27 26.03 -9.18
CA GLU A 123 13.42 25.47 -8.49
C GLU A 123 14.13 24.41 -9.33
N ASP A 124 15.43 24.23 -9.12
CA ASP A 124 16.18 23.11 -9.68
C ASP A 124 15.79 21.82 -8.93
N ILE A 125 15.11 20.91 -9.63
CA ILE A 125 14.65 19.62 -9.08
C ILE A 125 15.64 18.48 -9.33
N SER A 126 16.77 18.72 -10.00
CA SER A 126 17.71 17.68 -10.43
C SER A 126 18.29 16.83 -9.30
N LYS A 127 18.25 17.35 -8.06
CA LYS A 127 18.77 16.70 -6.83
C LYS A 127 17.67 16.34 -5.83
N THR A 128 16.42 16.22 -6.27
CA THR A 128 15.25 15.94 -5.44
C THR A 128 14.59 14.64 -5.88
N ALA A 129 13.73 14.03 -5.06
CA ALA A 129 13.00 12.82 -5.45
C ALA A 129 12.11 13.04 -6.69
N THR A 130 11.46 14.21 -6.81
CA THR A 130 10.69 14.61 -7.98
C THR A 130 11.53 14.54 -9.26
N GLY A 131 12.79 15.00 -9.24
CA GLY A 131 13.71 14.88 -10.38
C GLY A 131 14.22 13.45 -10.67
N HIS A 132 13.86 12.48 -9.84
CA HIS A 132 14.26 11.07 -9.95
C HIS A 132 13.09 10.10 -10.19
N MET A 133 11.86 10.60 -10.41
CA MET A 133 10.69 9.74 -10.71
C MET A 133 10.98 8.75 -11.84
N ASN A 134 11.48 9.26 -12.97
CA ASN A 134 11.85 8.48 -14.16
C ASN A 134 13.23 7.78 -14.05
N LYS A 135 13.90 7.85 -12.89
CA LYS A 135 15.22 7.23 -12.65
C LYS A 135 15.13 6.00 -11.76
N GLY A 136 14.03 5.25 -11.89
CA GLY A 136 13.85 3.96 -11.22
C GLY A 136 12.92 3.99 -10.01
N LEU A 137 12.47 5.15 -9.51
CA LEU A 137 11.51 5.18 -8.38
C LEU A 137 10.21 4.46 -8.74
N PHE A 138 9.59 4.78 -9.87
CA PHE A 138 8.35 4.10 -10.30
C PHE A 138 8.57 2.65 -10.73
N VAL A 139 9.70 2.38 -11.41
CA VAL A 139 10.03 1.01 -11.86
C VAL A 139 10.29 0.09 -10.68
N SER A 140 11.05 0.54 -9.68
CA SER A 140 11.30 -0.23 -8.48
C SER A 140 10.02 -0.53 -7.72
N HIS A 141 9.15 0.46 -7.51
CA HIS A 141 7.82 0.27 -6.91
C HIS A 141 7.04 -0.79 -7.71
N GLY A 142 6.81 -0.60 -9.01
CA GLY A 142 6.01 -1.55 -9.79
C GLY A 142 6.56 -2.99 -9.77
N TYR A 143 7.89 -3.17 -9.77
CA TYR A 143 8.50 -4.49 -9.67
C TYR A 143 8.39 -5.12 -8.29
N ASP A 144 8.33 -4.31 -7.23
CA ASP A 144 8.11 -4.79 -5.87
C ASP A 144 6.66 -5.27 -5.70
N GLU A 145 5.70 -4.60 -6.32
CA GLU A 145 4.27 -4.93 -6.25
C GLU A 145 3.87 -6.18 -7.06
N GLY A 146 4.14 -6.18 -8.36
CA GLY A 146 3.66 -7.22 -9.29
C GLY A 146 4.76 -7.93 -10.09
N GLY A 147 6.02 -7.69 -9.75
CA GLY A 147 7.16 -8.44 -10.27
C GLY A 147 7.92 -7.78 -11.41
N ASP A 148 9.21 -8.10 -11.49
CA ASP A 148 10.07 -7.74 -12.63
C ASP A 148 9.79 -8.73 -13.79
N PRO A 149 9.40 -8.27 -14.99
CA PRO A 149 9.13 -9.13 -16.14
C PRO A 149 10.35 -9.94 -16.61
N ASN A 150 11.56 -9.60 -16.16
CA ASN A 150 12.80 -10.31 -16.47
C ASN A 150 13.28 -11.23 -15.33
N SER A 151 12.47 -11.39 -14.29
CA SER A 151 12.76 -12.22 -13.12
C SER A 151 11.74 -13.35 -12.97
N GLU A 152 12.18 -14.48 -12.46
CA GLU A 152 11.30 -15.58 -12.04
C GLU A 152 10.89 -15.48 -10.56
N ARG A 153 11.35 -14.43 -9.85
CA ARG A 153 11.04 -14.24 -8.43
C ARG A 153 9.65 -13.65 -8.26
N GLY A 154 8.92 -14.16 -7.26
CA GLY A 154 7.64 -13.60 -6.86
C GLY A 154 7.77 -12.24 -6.17
N ALA A 155 6.75 -11.41 -6.35
CA ALA A 155 6.58 -10.08 -5.76
C ALA A 155 5.46 -10.10 -4.71
N HIS A 156 5.01 -8.92 -4.25
CA HIS A 156 3.99 -8.84 -3.20
C HIS A 156 2.70 -9.56 -3.56
N ASP A 157 2.24 -9.51 -4.82
CA ASP A 157 1.08 -10.24 -5.31
C ASP A 157 1.13 -11.75 -4.97
N GLN A 158 2.24 -12.41 -5.31
CA GLN A 158 2.45 -13.82 -5.04
C GLN A 158 2.60 -14.11 -3.55
N MET A 159 3.19 -13.19 -2.80
CA MET A 159 3.26 -13.28 -1.34
C MET A 159 1.86 -13.25 -0.72
N TRP A 160 0.96 -12.38 -1.18
CA TRP A 160 -0.43 -12.36 -0.71
C TRP A 160 -1.17 -13.66 -1.01
N PHE A 161 -1.02 -14.21 -2.23
CA PHE A 161 -1.64 -15.48 -2.59
C PHE A 161 -1.07 -16.65 -1.78
N ALA A 162 0.24 -16.66 -1.53
CA ALA A 162 0.89 -17.68 -0.72
C ALA A 162 0.45 -17.60 0.76
N ALA A 163 0.39 -16.39 1.34
CA ALA A 163 -0.10 -16.20 2.72
C ALA A 163 -1.56 -16.65 2.87
N ARG A 164 -2.41 -16.32 1.90
CA ARG A 164 -3.80 -16.81 1.84
C ARG A 164 -3.87 -18.34 1.79
N ASP A 165 -3.10 -18.96 0.89
CA ASP A 165 -3.12 -20.41 0.68
C ASP A 165 -2.54 -21.17 1.89
N LEU A 166 -1.58 -20.61 2.61
CA LEU A 166 -1.12 -21.14 3.89
C LEU A 166 -2.24 -21.17 4.93
N LEU A 167 -3.01 -20.06 5.04
CA LEU A 167 -4.08 -19.94 6.04
C LEU A 167 -5.28 -20.85 5.75
N PHE A 168 -5.65 -21.04 4.49
CA PHE A 168 -6.92 -21.70 4.13
C PHE A 168 -6.75 -22.96 3.28
N GLY A 169 -5.62 -23.12 2.63
CA GLY A 169 -5.42 -24.10 1.54
C GLY A 169 -5.82 -23.50 0.20
N LYS A 170 -5.15 -23.97 -0.86
CA LYS A 170 -5.44 -23.53 -2.22
C LYS A 170 -6.89 -23.84 -2.61
N ASP A 171 -7.53 -22.89 -3.30
CA ASP A 171 -8.90 -22.98 -3.80
C ASP A 171 -9.96 -23.23 -2.70
N ALA A 172 -9.69 -22.84 -1.44
CA ALA A 172 -10.61 -23.03 -0.32
C ALA A 172 -11.94 -22.29 -0.48
N TYR A 173 -11.94 -21.15 -1.18
CA TYR A 173 -13.12 -20.37 -1.52
C TYR A 173 -13.08 -19.91 -2.99
N PRO A 174 -14.23 -19.56 -3.60
CA PRO A 174 -14.26 -18.97 -4.93
C PRO A 174 -13.41 -17.69 -5.02
N ILE A 175 -12.91 -17.39 -6.22
CA ILE A 175 -12.23 -16.12 -6.47
C ILE A 175 -13.25 -14.98 -6.35
N PRO A 176 -12.99 -13.98 -5.49
CA PRO A 176 -13.90 -12.85 -5.32
C PRO A 176 -13.90 -11.94 -6.55
N GLU A 177 -14.97 -11.17 -6.69
CA GLU A 177 -14.95 -10.00 -7.56
C GLU A 177 -13.98 -8.96 -7.00
N VAL A 178 -13.08 -8.47 -7.85
CA VAL A 178 -12.07 -7.48 -7.47
C VAL A 178 -12.52 -6.12 -8.00
N PRO A 179 -12.62 -5.07 -7.17
CA PRO A 179 -13.02 -3.74 -7.63
C PRO A 179 -12.05 -3.24 -8.70
N GLU A 180 -12.54 -2.50 -9.70
CA GLU A 180 -11.70 -1.94 -10.76
C GLU A 180 -10.77 -0.84 -10.23
N ASN A 181 -11.26 -0.01 -9.31
CA ASN A 181 -10.52 1.10 -8.70
C ASN A 181 -10.73 1.13 -7.18
N ILE A 182 -9.68 1.45 -6.43
CA ILE A 182 -9.66 1.61 -4.97
C ILE A 182 -9.19 3.00 -4.50
N GLY A 183 -8.77 3.85 -5.45
CA GLY A 183 -8.47 5.25 -5.25
C GLY A 183 -9.75 6.10 -5.22
N ARG A 184 -9.61 7.35 -4.77
CA ARG A 184 -10.69 8.32 -4.83
C ARG A 184 -11.02 8.64 -6.30
N PRO A 185 -12.30 8.61 -6.72
CA PRO A 185 -12.71 9.09 -8.03
C PRO A 185 -12.33 10.57 -8.23
N VAL A 186 -11.87 10.93 -9.43
CA VAL A 186 -11.65 12.32 -9.81
C VAL A 186 -12.99 12.95 -10.19
N GLU A 187 -13.34 14.07 -9.56
CA GLU A 187 -14.60 14.79 -9.78
C GLU A 187 -14.42 15.95 -10.76
N GLU A 188 -15.48 16.38 -11.45
CA GLU A 188 -15.40 17.49 -12.43
C GLU A 188 -14.90 18.82 -11.81
N ASP A 189 -15.09 18.98 -10.51
CA ASP A 189 -14.68 20.17 -9.74
C ASP A 189 -13.25 20.09 -9.19
N ASP A 190 -12.52 18.98 -9.39
CA ASP A 190 -11.09 18.82 -9.04
C ASP A 190 -10.22 19.63 -10.02
N LYS A 191 -10.24 20.95 -9.87
CA LYS A 191 -9.53 21.88 -10.75
C LYS A 191 -8.10 22.09 -10.28
N TRP A 192 -7.18 21.75 -11.17
CA TRP A 192 -5.76 22.02 -10.99
C TRP A 192 -5.34 23.33 -11.68
N PRO A 193 -4.45 24.13 -11.07
CA PRO A 193 -3.89 25.34 -11.69
C PRO A 193 -2.70 25.04 -12.64
N ILE A 194 -2.43 23.77 -12.92
CA ILE A 194 -1.32 23.29 -13.75
C ILE A 194 -1.87 22.43 -14.92
N PRO A 195 -1.08 22.21 -16.00
CA PRO A 195 -1.55 21.42 -17.13
C PRO A 195 -1.95 19.99 -16.74
N ILE A 196 -2.91 19.43 -17.48
CA ILE A 196 -3.64 18.21 -17.12
C ILE A 196 -2.72 16.99 -16.95
N GLU A 197 -1.64 16.90 -17.73
CA GLU A 197 -0.68 15.80 -17.66
C GLU A 197 0.13 15.79 -16.36
N TYR A 198 0.45 16.97 -15.81
CA TYR A 198 1.13 17.08 -14.51
C TYR A 198 0.12 16.85 -13.38
N ALA A 199 -1.05 17.47 -13.48
CA ALA A 199 -2.15 17.28 -12.53
C ALA A 199 -2.50 15.80 -12.36
N GLY A 200 -2.69 15.07 -13.47
CA GLY A 200 -3.01 13.65 -13.44
C GLY A 200 -1.94 12.80 -12.75
N LEU A 201 -0.66 13.14 -12.88
CA LEU A 201 0.39 12.45 -12.15
C LEU A 201 0.40 12.81 -10.65
N VAL A 202 0.17 14.07 -10.28
CA VAL A 202 0.06 14.44 -8.86
C VAL A 202 -1.12 13.72 -8.21
N ASP A 203 -2.27 13.64 -8.89
CA ASP A 203 -3.45 12.88 -8.44
C ASP A 203 -3.15 11.39 -8.28
N LEU A 204 -2.47 10.79 -9.25
CA LEU A 204 -2.05 9.39 -9.15
C LEU A 204 -1.17 9.17 -7.92
N LEU A 205 -0.14 10.00 -7.72
CA LEU A 205 0.81 9.86 -6.61
C LEU A 205 0.13 10.01 -5.25
N MET A 206 -0.79 10.97 -5.11
CA MET A 206 -1.56 11.14 -3.87
C MET A 206 -2.50 9.96 -3.61
N ASN A 207 -3.15 9.43 -4.64
CA ASN A 207 -3.99 8.23 -4.52
C ASN A 207 -3.18 7.01 -4.10
N VAL A 208 -2.07 6.73 -4.79
CA VAL A 208 -1.19 5.59 -4.45
C VAL A 208 -0.69 5.75 -3.02
N LEU A 209 -0.22 6.94 -2.63
CA LEU A 209 0.21 7.22 -1.26
C LEU A 209 -0.90 6.91 -0.23
N MET A 210 -2.14 7.35 -0.48
CA MET A 210 -3.26 7.04 0.43
C MET A 210 -3.67 5.57 0.42
N ILE A 211 -3.47 4.86 -0.69
CA ILE A 211 -3.64 3.41 -0.75
C ILE A 211 -2.61 2.73 0.14
N GLU A 212 -1.32 3.10 0.05
CA GLU A 212 -0.27 2.53 0.91
C GLU A 212 -0.54 2.77 2.40
N VAL A 213 -0.93 3.99 2.77
CA VAL A 213 -1.24 4.33 4.16
C VAL A 213 -2.41 3.49 4.70
N ARG A 214 -3.41 3.20 3.86
CA ARG A 214 -4.52 2.30 4.23
C ARG A 214 -4.11 0.84 4.27
N ALA A 215 -3.23 0.42 3.36
CA ALA A 215 -2.75 -0.94 3.29
C ALA A 215 -2.01 -1.35 4.57
N GLU A 216 -1.27 -0.42 5.19
CA GLU A 216 -0.62 -0.62 6.50
C GLU A 216 -1.57 -1.12 7.59
N CYS A 217 -2.77 -0.56 7.69
CA CYS A 217 -3.78 -1.04 8.64
C CYS A 217 -4.17 -2.50 8.35
N PHE A 218 -4.32 -2.85 7.07
CA PHE A 218 -4.68 -4.20 6.66
C PHE A 218 -3.54 -5.21 6.87
N PHE A 219 -2.27 -4.82 6.63
CA PHE A 219 -1.11 -5.66 6.90
C PHE A 219 -1.02 -6.01 8.37
N GLN A 220 -1.10 -5.00 9.25
CA GLN A 220 -1.05 -5.19 10.69
C GLN A 220 -2.21 -6.07 11.18
N PHE A 221 -3.40 -5.90 10.63
CA PHE A 221 -4.57 -6.73 10.93
C PHE A 221 -4.37 -8.18 10.50
N SER A 222 -3.99 -8.42 9.25
CA SER A 222 -3.83 -9.76 8.67
C SER A 222 -2.69 -10.52 9.36
N MET A 223 -1.57 -9.86 9.63
CA MET A 223 -0.46 -10.41 10.42
C MET A 223 -0.93 -10.80 11.82
N ASN A 224 -1.69 -9.95 12.52
CA ASN A 224 -2.19 -10.26 13.86
C ASN A 224 -3.17 -11.43 13.87
N ILE A 225 -4.04 -11.53 12.87
CA ILE A 225 -4.99 -12.65 12.72
C ILE A 225 -4.24 -13.96 12.48
N ALA A 226 -3.28 -13.96 11.55
CA ALA A 226 -2.43 -15.12 11.27
C ALA A 226 -1.58 -15.52 12.49
N ALA A 227 -1.08 -14.54 13.25
CA ALA A 227 -0.28 -14.74 14.47
C ALA A 227 -1.12 -15.13 15.71
N CYS A 228 -2.45 -15.08 15.66
CA CYS A 228 -3.30 -15.33 16.83
C CYS A 228 -3.29 -16.81 17.25
N ASP A 229 -2.87 -17.10 18.49
CA ASP A 229 -2.79 -18.47 19.04
C ASP A 229 -4.15 -19.18 19.16
N ASP A 230 -5.25 -18.42 19.16
CA ASP A 230 -6.60 -18.96 19.21
C ASP A 230 -7.12 -19.42 17.85
N LEU A 231 -6.45 -19.05 16.76
CA LEU A 231 -6.85 -19.31 15.38
C LEU A 231 -5.87 -20.26 14.69
N PHE A 232 -6.36 -20.96 13.65
CA PHE A 232 -5.55 -21.84 12.80
C PHE A 232 -4.76 -22.92 13.57
N LYS A 233 -5.35 -23.46 14.66
CA LYS A 233 -4.67 -24.41 15.56
C LYS A 233 -4.25 -25.71 14.88
N ASP A 234 -4.99 -26.12 13.84
CA ASP A 234 -4.73 -27.29 13.01
C ASP A 234 -3.55 -27.10 12.03
N ARG A 235 -3.10 -25.86 11.80
CA ARG A 235 -2.04 -25.49 10.84
C ARG A 235 -1.18 -24.34 11.35
N ARG A 236 -0.84 -24.36 12.64
CA ARG A 236 -0.21 -23.23 13.33
C ARG A 236 1.10 -22.79 12.70
N GLU A 237 1.91 -23.74 12.25
CA GLU A 237 3.19 -23.46 11.57
C GLU A 237 2.98 -22.67 10.27
N ASP A 238 2.03 -23.10 9.43
CA ASP A 238 1.68 -22.40 8.19
C ASP A 238 1.12 -21.00 8.47
N ALA A 239 0.30 -20.84 9.52
CA ALA A 239 -0.24 -19.55 9.91
C ALA A 239 0.83 -18.58 10.42
N LEU A 240 1.83 -19.06 11.16
CA LEU A 240 2.99 -18.26 11.54
C LEU A 240 3.84 -17.87 10.34
N LEU A 241 3.99 -18.78 9.37
CA LEU A 241 4.69 -18.48 8.12
C LEU A 241 3.96 -17.42 7.29
N ALA A 242 2.62 -17.48 7.22
CA ALA A 242 1.81 -16.44 6.58
C ALA A 242 1.95 -15.08 7.28
N ALA A 243 1.99 -15.07 8.62
CA ALA A 243 2.24 -13.84 9.38
C ALA A 243 3.61 -13.23 9.06
N GLU A 244 4.66 -14.06 8.98
CA GLU A 244 6.01 -13.62 8.60
C GLU A 244 6.06 -13.11 7.16
N MET A 245 5.35 -13.76 6.23
CA MET A 245 5.25 -13.30 4.85
C MET A 245 4.64 -11.90 4.75
N ILE A 246 3.51 -11.68 5.43
CA ILE A 246 2.85 -10.37 5.49
C ILE A 246 3.75 -9.32 6.17
N ARG A 247 4.52 -9.72 7.19
CA ARG A 247 5.50 -8.83 7.84
C ARG A 247 6.59 -8.36 6.85
N ARG A 248 7.01 -9.21 5.91
CA ARG A 248 8.00 -8.86 4.88
C ARG A 248 7.41 -7.88 3.86
N ILE A 249 6.21 -8.13 3.35
CA ILE A 249 5.48 -7.17 2.48
C ILE A 249 5.40 -5.81 3.18
N ARG A 250 4.93 -5.79 4.43
CA ARG A 250 4.84 -4.57 5.23
C ARG A 250 6.19 -3.83 5.39
N GLN A 251 7.29 -4.58 5.50
CA GLN A 251 8.62 -3.99 5.57
C GLN A 251 9.02 -3.35 4.24
N ASP A 252 8.67 -3.99 3.14
CA ASP A 252 8.95 -3.50 1.78
C ASP A 252 8.16 -2.22 1.48
N GLU A 253 6.91 -2.12 1.92
CA GLU A 253 6.08 -0.91 1.73
C GLU A 253 6.63 0.38 2.35
N ALA A 254 7.53 0.26 3.34
CA ALA A 254 8.13 1.43 3.97
C ALA A 254 8.82 2.34 2.94
N VAL A 255 9.50 1.77 1.94
CA VAL A 255 10.17 2.55 0.89
C VAL A 255 9.18 3.23 -0.05
N HIS A 256 8.06 2.57 -0.34
CA HIS A 256 7.00 3.09 -1.20
C HIS A 256 6.35 4.32 -0.59
N VAL A 257 5.89 4.20 0.67
CA VAL A 257 5.33 5.33 1.42
C VAL A 257 6.34 6.47 1.52
N ALA A 258 7.60 6.17 1.83
CA ALA A 258 8.62 7.20 2.04
C ALA A 258 8.88 8.04 0.79
N TYR A 259 9.07 7.44 -0.38
CA TYR A 259 9.37 8.20 -1.60
C TYR A 259 8.13 8.93 -2.13
N LEU A 260 6.93 8.33 -2.04
CA LEU A 260 5.68 8.96 -2.46
C LEU A 260 5.38 10.19 -1.59
N ASN A 261 5.46 10.05 -0.27
CA ASN A 261 5.32 11.18 0.66
C ASN A 261 6.34 12.27 0.35
N LEU A 262 7.60 11.89 0.12
CA LEU A 262 8.65 12.84 -0.20
C LEU A 262 8.35 13.60 -1.51
N ILE A 263 7.97 12.93 -2.60
CA ILE A 263 7.65 13.61 -3.87
C ILE A 263 6.51 14.60 -3.67
N VAL A 264 5.40 14.19 -3.05
CA VAL A 264 4.26 15.10 -2.83
C VAL A 264 4.68 16.27 -1.93
N SER A 265 5.50 16.02 -0.90
CA SER A 265 6.03 17.06 -0.01
C SER A 265 7.00 18.02 -0.69
N GLU A 266 7.85 17.52 -1.60
CA GLU A 266 8.70 18.35 -2.45
C GLU A 266 7.86 19.23 -3.36
N LEU A 267 6.86 18.66 -4.06
CA LEU A 267 5.93 19.41 -4.91
C LEU A 267 5.22 20.53 -4.14
N ARG A 268 4.78 20.27 -2.89
CA ARG A 268 4.20 21.31 -2.01
C ARG A 268 5.14 22.50 -1.77
N SER A 269 6.45 22.24 -1.75
CA SER A 269 7.48 23.27 -1.46
C SER A 269 7.89 24.10 -2.67
N PHE A 270 7.54 23.69 -3.89
CA PHE A 270 8.01 24.31 -5.13
C PHE A 270 7.07 25.40 -5.66
N ASN A 271 7.63 26.35 -6.40
CA ASN A 271 6.86 27.36 -7.12
C ASN A 271 6.60 26.88 -8.56
N PHE A 272 5.32 26.77 -8.91
CA PHE A 272 4.86 26.39 -10.24
C PHE A 272 4.61 27.60 -11.11
N LYS A 273 5.07 27.54 -12.35
CA LYS A 273 4.74 28.48 -13.42
C LYS A 273 3.36 28.12 -13.97
N THR A 274 2.49 29.11 -14.04
CA THR A 274 1.14 28.99 -14.60
C THR A 274 0.90 30.10 -15.62
N ASP A 275 -0.19 30.00 -16.38
CA ASP A 275 -0.62 31.06 -17.30
C ASP A 275 -0.90 32.39 -16.58
N GLN A 276 -1.14 32.35 -15.26
CA GLN A 276 -1.48 33.51 -14.43
C GLN A 276 -0.29 34.05 -13.61
N GLY A 277 0.88 33.41 -13.69
CA GLY A 277 2.09 33.81 -12.95
C GLY A 277 2.76 32.63 -12.25
N GLU A 278 3.11 32.82 -10.98
CA GLU A 278 3.71 31.78 -10.14
C GLU A 278 2.74 31.46 -8.99
N ILE A 279 2.62 30.18 -8.64
CA ILE A 279 1.84 29.70 -7.49
C ILE A 279 2.66 28.69 -6.68
N LEU A 280 2.62 28.79 -5.35
CA LEU A 280 3.28 27.82 -4.49
C LEU A 280 2.49 26.50 -4.48
N GLY A 281 3.19 25.37 -4.57
CA GLY A 281 2.59 24.03 -4.61
C GLY A 281 1.58 23.76 -3.52
N SER A 282 1.90 24.13 -2.27
CA SER A 282 1.01 23.95 -1.12
C SER A 282 -0.32 24.68 -1.24
N GLU A 283 -0.42 25.76 -2.02
CA GLU A 283 -1.68 26.50 -2.19
C GLU A 283 -2.76 25.66 -2.88
N PHE A 284 -2.37 24.70 -3.73
CA PHE A 284 -3.30 23.83 -4.42
C PHE A 284 -3.17 22.35 -4.02
N ILE A 285 -1.99 21.86 -3.66
CA ILE A 285 -1.82 20.46 -3.23
C ILE A 285 -2.44 20.22 -1.85
N ASP A 286 -2.30 21.13 -0.87
CA ASP A 286 -2.80 20.90 0.49
C ASP A 286 -4.34 20.76 0.53
N PRO A 287 -5.14 21.61 -0.16
CA PRO A 287 -6.58 21.39 -0.27
C PRO A 287 -6.96 20.04 -0.90
N HIS A 288 -6.28 19.61 -1.96
CA HIS A 288 -6.56 18.32 -2.61
C HIS A 288 -6.17 17.15 -1.69
N TRP A 289 -5.03 17.24 -1.00
CA TRP A 289 -4.61 16.26 -0.02
C TRP A 289 -5.63 16.11 1.12
N ASN A 290 -6.18 17.21 1.63
CA ASN A 290 -7.22 17.16 2.65
C ASN A 290 -8.49 16.43 2.16
N THR A 291 -8.87 16.62 0.89
CA THR A 291 -9.96 15.88 0.26
C THR A 291 -9.63 14.39 0.15
N MET A 292 -8.41 14.04 -0.26
CA MET A 292 -7.94 12.65 -0.30
C MET A 292 -8.02 12.00 1.08
N VAL A 293 -7.48 12.63 2.11
CA VAL A 293 -7.51 12.13 3.49
C VAL A 293 -8.94 11.95 3.99
N LYS A 294 -9.82 12.92 3.75
CA LYS A 294 -11.23 12.83 4.16
C LYS A 294 -11.93 11.66 3.46
N TRP A 295 -11.75 11.50 2.16
CA TRP A 295 -12.42 10.44 1.42
C TRP A 295 -11.92 9.05 1.84
N HIS A 296 -10.59 8.86 1.80
CA HIS A 296 -9.94 7.59 2.13
C HIS A 296 -10.09 7.21 3.60
N GLY A 297 -10.02 8.19 4.51
CA GLY A 297 -10.05 7.99 5.95
C GLY A 297 -11.45 7.92 6.55
N GLU A 298 -12.48 8.45 5.88
CA GLU A 298 -13.85 8.56 6.42
C GLU A 298 -14.95 8.20 5.42
N GLU A 299 -15.04 8.88 4.27
CA GLU A 299 -16.24 8.83 3.42
C GLU A 299 -16.45 7.44 2.81
N ILE A 300 -15.40 6.79 2.29
CA ILE A 300 -15.50 5.44 1.73
C ILE A 300 -15.98 4.41 2.76
N HIS A 301 -15.69 4.62 4.05
CA HIS A 301 -16.18 3.74 5.11
C HIS A 301 -17.67 3.91 5.35
N HIS A 302 -18.21 5.11 5.18
CA HIS A 302 -19.64 5.37 5.27
C HIS A 302 -20.40 4.81 4.07
N GLU A 303 -19.87 5.01 2.87
CA GLU A 303 -20.45 4.51 1.62
C GLU A 303 -20.59 2.99 1.61
N LEU A 304 -19.57 2.28 2.11
CA LEU A 304 -19.52 0.82 2.09
C LEU A 304 -20.04 0.15 3.38
N LYS A 305 -20.46 0.93 4.38
CA LYS A 305 -20.79 0.41 5.72
C LYS A 305 -21.90 -0.64 5.67
N ASP A 306 -23.05 -0.28 5.09
CA ASP A 306 -24.24 -1.11 5.11
C ASP A 306 -24.04 -2.38 4.30
N GLN A 307 -23.39 -2.27 3.13
CA GLN A 307 -23.02 -3.40 2.29
C GLN A 307 -22.09 -4.39 3.03
N ARG A 308 -21.06 -3.89 3.71
CA ARG A 308 -20.12 -4.74 4.48
C ARG A 308 -20.84 -5.46 5.63
N ILE A 309 -21.76 -4.77 6.31
CA ILE A 309 -22.58 -5.37 7.37
C ILE A 309 -23.49 -6.46 6.78
N GLU A 310 -24.16 -6.19 5.67
CA GLU A 310 -25.06 -7.13 5.01
C GLU A 310 -24.35 -8.41 4.59
N ILE A 311 -23.16 -8.30 3.96
CA ILE A 311 -22.35 -9.46 3.55
C ILE A 311 -22.03 -10.39 4.73
N VAL A 312 -21.62 -9.81 5.88
CA VAL A 312 -21.31 -10.60 7.07
C VAL A 312 -22.58 -11.22 7.66
N GLN A 313 -23.68 -10.46 7.72
CA GLN A 313 -24.95 -10.99 8.22
C GLN A 313 -25.49 -12.12 7.36
N ASP A 314 -25.41 -12.01 6.04
CA ASP A 314 -25.86 -13.04 5.11
C ASP A 314 -25.03 -14.31 5.23
N THR A 315 -23.73 -14.18 5.49
CA THR A 315 -22.87 -15.32 5.84
C THR A 315 -23.38 -16.02 7.10
N LEU A 316 -23.62 -15.25 8.18
CA LEU A 316 -24.08 -15.81 9.46
C LEU A 316 -25.53 -16.34 9.43
N LYS A 317 -26.40 -15.82 8.55
CA LYS A 317 -27.79 -16.30 8.39
C LYS A 317 -27.87 -17.76 7.96
N ASN A 318 -26.83 -18.27 7.31
CA ASN A 318 -26.77 -19.66 6.85
C ASN A 318 -26.41 -20.66 7.97
N LEU A 319 -26.09 -20.17 9.18
CA LEU A 319 -25.71 -20.99 10.33
C LEU A 319 -26.88 -21.23 11.29
N ASP A 320 -26.81 -22.32 12.04
CA ASP A 320 -27.73 -22.60 13.14
C ASP A 320 -27.62 -21.52 14.24
N ASN A 321 -28.76 -21.09 14.79
CA ASN A 321 -28.84 -19.98 15.77
C ASN A 321 -28.36 -18.62 15.25
N SER A 322 -28.48 -18.37 13.95
CA SER A 322 -28.05 -17.15 13.26
C SER A 322 -28.36 -15.84 13.98
N GLU A 323 -29.56 -15.66 14.55
CA GLU A 323 -29.93 -14.45 15.30
C GLU A 323 -28.96 -14.16 16.46
N LYS A 324 -28.61 -15.20 17.24
CA LYS A 324 -27.66 -15.07 18.36
C LYS A 324 -26.23 -14.83 17.88
N LEU A 325 -25.84 -15.43 16.74
CA LEU A 325 -24.51 -15.26 16.18
C LEU A 325 -24.31 -13.83 15.66
N ILE A 326 -25.32 -13.28 14.97
CA ILE A 326 -25.33 -11.90 14.48
C ILE A 326 -25.31 -10.92 15.67
N GLU A 327 -26.11 -11.15 16.70
CA GLU A 327 -26.08 -10.34 17.92
C GLU A 327 -24.69 -10.39 18.59
N GLY A 328 -24.08 -11.58 18.67
CA GLY A 328 -22.74 -11.79 19.19
C GLY A 328 -21.68 -11.03 18.41
N PHE A 329 -21.74 -11.08 17.08
CA PHE A 329 -20.83 -10.34 16.20
C PHE A 329 -20.93 -8.82 16.40
N HIS A 330 -22.14 -8.27 16.50
CA HIS A 330 -22.34 -6.83 16.69
C HIS A 330 -21.91 -6.35 18.08
N LYS A 331 -22.01 -7.19 19.11
CA LYS A 331 -21.50 -6.87 20.46
C LYS A 331 -19.98 -6.69 20.51
N LEU A 332 -19.25 -7.18 19.49
CA LEU A 332 -17.80 -7.04 19.36
C LEU A 332 -17.39 -5.77 18.58
N ALA A 333 -18.35 -4.96 18.14
CA ALA A 333 -18.09 -3.64 17.56
C ALA A 333 -17.75 -2.66 18.69
N SER A 334 -16.51 -2.68 19.14
CA SER A 334 -15.93 -1.76 20.11
C SER A 334 -14.87 -0.89 19.47
#